data_AF-A0A3R6GM44-F1
#
_entry.id   AF-A0A3R6GM44-F1
#
_cell.length_a   1.000
_cell.length_b   1.000
_cell.length_c   1.000
_cell.angle_alpha   90.00
_cell.angle_beta   90.00
_cell.angle_gamma   90.00
#
_symmetry.space_group_name_H-M   'P 1'
#
loop_
_entity.id
_entity.type
_entity.pdbx_description
1 polymer ?
#
loop_
_entity_poly.entity_id
_entity_poly.type
_entity_poly.pdbx_seq_one_letter_code
_entity_poly.pdbx_strand_id
1 'polypeptide(L)'
;MKSWHVILILILCLLCFLAGRHTNRIGDELVGKNDTLILHDTIRDSIPYPVYETVIQTVPEMFPVYITLEGDTVREPIFVPVPITQKEYLTDDYRAWVSGYNPSLDSIDIFRKTMYITKQQSPRRWGIGITAGYGIGRYGLSPYIGVGGFYRIW
;
A
#
# COMPACT_ATOMS: atom_id res chain seq x y z
N MET A 1 -64.02 -1.83 0.44
CA MET A 1 -63.07 -2.93 0.73
C MET A 1 -63.32 -3.42 2.14
N LYS A 2 -63.52 -4.73 2.37
CA LYS A 2 -63.70 -5.26 3.74
C LYS A 2 -62.45 -4.94 4.57
N SER A 3 -62.63 -4.48 5.81
CA SER A 3 -61.56 -4.06 6.74
C SER A 3 -60.44 -5.10 6.87
N TRP A 4 -60.76 -6.37 6.68
CA TRP A 4 -59.81 -7.48 6.59
C TRP A 4 -58.70 -7.29 5.54
N HIS A 5 -59.04 -6.79 4.34
CA HIS A 5 -58.05 -6.56 3.29
C HIS A 5 -57.10 -5.41 3.63
N VAL A 6 -57.59 -4.39 4.33
CA VAL A 6 -56.78 -3.24 4.78
C VAL A 6 -55.74 -3.69 5.81
N ILE A 7 -56.14 -4.58 6.74
CA ILE A 7 -55.24 -5.15 7.75
C ILE A 7 -54.16 -6.01 7.08
N LEU A 8 -54.53 -6.85 6.11
CA LEU A 8 -53.58 -7.68 5.36
C LEU A 8 -52.53 -6.85 4.61
N ILE A 9 -52.94 -5.74 3.98
CA ILE A 9 -52.03 -4.84 3.27
C ILE A 9 -51.05 -4.18 4.25
N LEU A 10 -51.50 -3.72 5.41
CA LEU A 10 -50.63 -3.13 6.44
C LEU A 10 -49.59 -4.12 6.96
N ILE A 11 -49.97 -5.38 7.19
CA ILE A 11 -49.05 -6.43 7.63
C ILE A 11 -47.99 -6.71 6.55
N LEU A 12 -48.39 -6.78 5.28
CA LEU A 12 -47.47 -6.98 4.17
C LEU A 12 -46.46 -5.83 4.05
N CYS A 13 -46.92 -4.58 4.15
CA CYS A 13 -46.05 -3.41 4.14
C CYS A 13 -45.04 -3.42 5.29
N LEU A 14 -45.46 -3.85 6.48
CA LEU A 14 -44.61 -3.91 7.67
C LEU A 14 -43.54 -5.02 7.51
N LEU A 15 -43.91 -6.17 6.95
CA LEU A 15 -42.97 -7.25 6.63
C LEU A 15 -41.94 -6.82 5.57
N CYS A 16 -42.36 -6.15 4.49
CA CYS A 16 -41.45 -5.62 3.49
C CYS A 16 -40.47 -4.59 4.09
N PHE A 17 -40.96 -3.74 5.00
CA PHE A 17 -40.11 -2.74 5.68
C PHE A 17 -39.08 -3.39 6.61
N LEU A 18 -39.48 -4.42 7.38
CA LEU A 18 -38.56 -5.15 8.25
C LEU A 18 -37.51 -5.94 7.46
N ALA A 19 -37.91 -6.59 6.37
CA ALA A 19 -37.00 -7.31 5.48
C ALA A 19 -35.97 -6.36 4.84
N GLY A 20 -36.40 -5.19 4.35
CA GLY A 20 -35.50 -4.17 3.80
C GLY A 20 -34.54 -3.56 4.83
N ARG A 21 -34.91 -3.53 6.11
CA ARG A 21 -34.00 -3.09 7.17
C ARG A 21 -32.96 -4.15 7.56
N HIS A 22 -33.33 -5.43 7.49
CA HIS A 22 -32.43 -6.53 7.80
C HIS A 22 -31.32 -6.66 6.75
N THR A 23 -31.62 -6.43 5.46
CA THR A 23 -30.63 -6.48 4.38
C THR A 23 -29.62 -5.34 4.46
N ASN A 24 -30.03 -4.14 4.87
CA ASN A 24 -29.12 -3.00 5.05
C ASN A 24 -28.06 -3.20 6.15
N ARG A 25 -28.36 -4.00 7.19
CA ARG A 25 -27.38 -4.32 8.25
C ARG A 25 -26.22 -5.18 7.75
N ILE A 26 -26.47 -6.06 6.79
CA ILE A 26 -25.44 -6.93 6.20
C ILE A 26 -24.43 -6.09 5.38
N GLY A 27 -24.89 -5.01 4.76
CA GLY A 27 -24.01 -4.07 4.04
C GLY A 27 -23.03 -3.34 4.96
N ASP A 28 -23.46 -2.95 6.16
CA ASP A 28 -22.63 -2.24 7.15
C ASP A 28 -21.53 -3.15 7.75
N GLU A 29 -21.81 -4.45 7.91
CA GLU A 29 -20.85 -5.44 8.43
C GLU A 29 -19.75 -5.76 7.39
N LEU A 30 -20.07 -5.72 6.10
CA LEU A 30 -19.11 -5.88 5.01
C LEU A 30 -18.17 -4.68 4.84
N VAL A 31 -18.61 -3.48 5.23
CA VAL A 31 -17.81 -2.23 5.19
C VAL A 31 -16.74 -2.19 6.30
N GLY A 32 -16.81 -3.08 7.30
CA GLY A 32 -15.86 -3.14 8.42
C GLY A 32 -14.57 -3.94 8.20
N LYS A 33 -14.41 -4.64 7.06
CA LYS A 33 -13.18 -5.40 6.76
C LYS A 33 -12.11 -4.46 6.22
N ASN A 34 -11.26 -4.01 7.14
CA ASN A 34 -10.11 -3.14 6.88
C ASN A 34 -9.06 -3.91 6.06
N ASP A 35 -9.14 -3.84 4.73
CA ASP A 35 -8.06 -4.31 3.87
C ASP A 35 -6.95 -3.26 3.82
N THR A 36 -5.89 -3.48 4.60
CA THR A 36 -4.63 -2.76 4.41
C THR A 36 -4.04 -3.18 3.07
N LEU A 37 -4.11 -2.31 2.07
CA LEU A 37 -3.47 -2.53 0.78
C LEU A 37 -1.99 -2.15 0.90
N ILE A 38 -1.11 -3.16 0.90
CA ILE A 38 0.33 -2.95 0.75
C ILE A 38 0.62 -2.93 -0.75
N LEU A 39 0.83 -1.73 -1.29
CA LEU A 39 1.24 -1.57 -2.68
C LEU A 39 2.78 -1.52 -2.73
N HIS A 40 3.36 -2.44 -3.49
CA HIS A 40 4.76 -2.39 -3.90
C HIS A 40 4.82 -1.67 -5.24
N ASP A 41 5.39 -0.47 -5.25
CA ASP A 41 5.65 0.26 -6.50
C ASP A 41 7.08 -0.03 -6.93
N THR A 42 7.24 -0.53 -8.16
CA THR A 42 8.55 -0.88 -8.72
C THR A 42 8.92 0.21 -9.71
N ILE A 43 9.86 1.07 -9.33
CA ILE A 43 10.44 2.05 -10.24
C ILE A 43 11.71 1.43 -10.81
N ARG A 44 11.68 1.10 -12.11
CA ARG A 44 12.85 0.70 -12.87
C ARG A 44 13.47 1.96 -13.45
N ASP A 45 14.64 2.33 -12.95
CA ASP A 45 15.32 3.54 -13.39
C ASP A 45 16.48 3.19 -14.32
N SER A 46 16.49 3.81 -15.50
CA SER A 46 17.58 3.71 -16.47
C SER A 46 18.53 4.87 -16.18
N ILE A 47 19.47 4.69 -15.27
CA ILE A 47 20.27 5.82 -14.77
C ILE A 47 21.51 5.99 -15.63
N PRO A 48 21.59 7.03 -16.50
CA PRO A 48 22.55 6.98 -17.60
C PRO A 48 23.86 7.74 -17.36
N TYR A 49 24.09 8.53 -16.31
CA TYR A 49 25.39 9.21 -16.15
C TYR A 49 25.87 9.24 -14.69
N PRO A 50 27.12 8.84 -14.41
CA PRO A 50 27.71 8.99 -13.08
C PRO A 50 27.91 10.47 -12.77
N VAL A 51 27.70 10.85 -11.51
CA VAL A 51 27.91 12.23 -11.04
C VAL A 51 29.40 12.53 -10.93
N TYR A 52 30.15 11.57 -10.40
CA TYR A 52 31.60 11.66 -10.26
C TYR A 52 32.27 10.37 -10.71
N GLU A 53 33.42 10.52 -11.37
CA GLU A 53 34.32 9.43 -11.70
C GLU A 53 35.70 9.75 -11.11
N THR A 54 36.18 8.88 -10.23
CA THR A 54 37.47 9.03 -9.55
C THR A 54 38.32 7.80 -9.77
N VAL A 55 39.62 7.99 -10.04
CA VAL A 55 40.59 6.88 -10.05
C VAL A 55 41.02 6.65 -8.60
N ILE A 56 40.66 5.51 -8.03
CA ILE A 56 40.94 5.21 -6.62
C ILE A 56 42.25 4.45 -6.44
N GLN A 57 42.62 3.63 -7.42
CA GLN A 57 43.78 2.75 -7.33
C GLN A 57 44.31 2.44 -8.72
N THR A 58 45.58 2.11 -8.82
CA THR A 58 46.17 1.50 -10.01
C THR A 58 46.79 0.18 -9.59
N VAL A 59 46.30 -0.92 -10.13
CA VAL A 59 46.76 -2.27 -9.79
C VAL A 59 47.65 -2.76 -10.93
N PRO A 60 48.90 -3.19 -10.66
CA PRO A 60 49.73 -3.81 -11.69
C PRO A 60 49.25 -5.24 -11.95
N GLU A 61 48.73 -5.51 -13.15
CA GLU A 61 48.37 -6.87 -13.59
C GLU A 61 49.41 -7.44 -14.54
N MET A 62 49.71 -8.73 -14.41
CA MET A 62 50.63 -9.44 -15.30
C MET A 62 49.91 -9.90 -16.56
N PHE A 63 50.30 -9.36 -17.72
CA PHE A 63 49.81 -9.79 -19.02
C PHE A 63 50.90 -10.58 -19.76
N PRO A 64 50.58 -11.79 -20.27
CA PRO A 64 51.52 -12.54 -21.08
C PRO A 64 51.65 -11.91 -22.46
N VAL A 65 52.86 -11.53 -22.84
CA VAL A 65 53.19 -11.07 -24.21
C VAL A 65 54.00 -12.17 -24.90
N TYR A 66 53.63 -12.45 -26.14
CA TYR A 66 54.33 -13.39 -27.01
C TYR A 66 55.24 -12.61 -27.94
N ILE A 67 56.55 -12.77 -27.77
CA ILE A 67 57.56 -12.11 -28.59
C ILE A 67 58.14 -13.18 -29.51
N THR A 68 58.00 -12.98 -30.83
CA THR A 68 58.61 -13.85 -31.83
C THR A 68 60.00 -13.33 -32.19
N LEU A 69 61.04 -14.07 -31.84
CA LEU A 69 62.43 -13.77 -32.17
C LEU A 69 62.98 -14.94 -33.00
N GLU A 70 63.41 -14.65 -34.23
CA GLU A 70 64.09 -15.62 -35.12
C GLU A 70 63.39 -16.99 -35.30
N GLY A 71 62.06 -17.02 -35.18
CA GLY A 71 61.25 -18.24 -35.35
C GLY A 71 60.83 -18.93 -34.04
N ASP A 72 61.38 -18.51 -32.90
CA ASP A 72 60.94 -18.95 -31.58
C ASP A 72 59.94 -17.97 -30.96
N THR A 73 58.90 -18.51 -30.31
CA THR A 73 57.89 -17.71 -29.61
C THR A 73 58.17 -17.75 -28.10
N VAL A 74 58.69 -16.65 -27.55
CA VAL A 74 58.97 -16.54 -26.11
C VAL A 74 57.78 -15.88 -25.42
N ARG A 75 57.40 -16.41 -24.25
CA ARG A 75 56.33 -15.86 -23.40
C ARG A 75 56.95 -15.06 -22.27
N GLU A 76 56.86 -13.74 -22.34
CA GLU A 76 57.32 -12.84 -21.27
C GLU A 76 56.12 -12.12 -20.63
N PRO A 77 55.94 -12.21 -19.30
CA PRO A 77 54.90 -11.44 -18.62
C PRO A 77 55.34 -9.98 -18.43
N ILE A 78 54.51 -9.03 -18.84
CA ILE A 78 54.69 -7.60 -18.56
C ILE A 78 53.69 -7.14 -17.49
N PHE A 79 54.07 -6.13 -16.71
CA PHE A 79 53.15 -5.48 -15.77
C PHE A 79 52.43 -4.32 -16.45
N VAL A 80 51.11 -4.43 -16.57
CA VAL A 80 50.24 -3.37 -17.09
C VAL A 80 49.56 -2.67 -15.90
N PRO A 81 49.71 -1.34 -15.75
CA PRO A 81 49.00 -0.60 -14.73
C PRO A 81 47.52 -0.48 -15.12
N VAL A 82 46.64 -1.18 -14.40
CA VAL A 82 45.20 -1.14 -14.61
C VAL A 82 44.58 -0.13 -13.63
N PRO A 83 44.02 1.00 -14.12
CA PRO A 83 43.35 1.96 -13.25
C PRO A 83 41.99 1.42 -12.82
N ILE A 84 41.78 1.35 -11.51
CA ILE A 84 40.49 1.08 -10.90
C ILE A 84 39.80 2.43 -10.69
N THR A 85 38.68 2.62 -11.40
CA THR A 85 37.83 3.79 -11.24
C THR A 85 36.65 3.48 -10.34
N GLN A 86 36.14 4.51 -9.67
CA GLN A 86 34.93 4.48 -8.89
C GLN A 86 33.97 5.51 -9.48
N LYS A 87 32.75 5.06 -9.76
CA LYS A 87 31.65 5.90 -10.24
C LYS A 87 30.59 6.03 -9.16
N GLU A 88 30.21 7.28 -8.89
CA GLU A 88 29.13 7.61 -7.97
C GLU A 88 27.83 7.86 -8.74
N TYR A 89 26.77 7.16 -8.36
CA TYR A 89 25.42 7.35 -8.85
C TYR A 89 24.57 7.91 -7.73
N LEU A 90 24.01 9.10 -7.94
CA LEU A 90 23.19 9.81 -6.96
C LEU A 90 21.84 10.12 -7.59
N THR A 91 20.78 9.77 -6.87
CA THR A 91 19.39 10.08 -7.18
C THR A 91 18.71 10.52 -5.89
N ASP A 92 17.51 11.08 -5.96
CA ASP A 92 16.76 11.52 -4.77
C ASP A 92 16.50 10.38 -3.77
N ASP A 93 16.50 9.14 -4.26
CA ASP A 93 16.04 7.98 -3.52
C ASP A 93 17.15 7.00 -3.12
N TYR A 94 18.33 7.12 -3.74
CA TYR A 94 19.45 6.24 -3.43
C TYR A 94 20.80 6.85 -3.83
N ARG A 95 21.86 6.32 -3.23
CA ARG A 95 23.26 6.62 -3.53
C ARG A 95 24.02 5.32 -3.67
N ALA A 96 24.72 5.12 -4.79
CA ALA A 96 25.51 3.92 -5.07
C ALA A 96 26.92 4.28 -5.53
N TRP A 97 27.90 3.49 -5.10
CA TRP A 97 29.27 3.54 -5.59
C TRP A 97 29.60 2.25 -6.30
N VAL A 98 30.05 2.35 -7.56
CA VAL A 98 30.48 1.20 -8.37
C VAL A 98 31.96 1.37 -8.65
N SER A 99 32.79 0.48 -8.12
CA SER A 99 34.24 0.48 -8.33
C SER A 99 34.69 -0.74 -9.14
N GLY A 100 35.63 -0.55 -10.05
CA GLY A 100 36.18 -1.64 -10.87
C GLY A 100 37.10 -1.13 -11.97
N TYR A 101 37.52 -2.03 -12.85
CA TYR A 101 38.14 -1.64 -14.12
C TYR A 101 37.03 -1.28 -15.11
N ASN A 102 36.99 -0.01 -15.52
CA ASN A 102 35.93 0.54 -16.39
C ASN A 102 34.50 0.10 -15.96
N PRO A 103 34.09 0.37 -14.71
CA PRO A 103 32.78 -0.02 -14.23
C PRO A 103 31.70 0.79 -14.94
N SER A 104 30.56 0.15 -15.20
CA SER A 104 29.35 0.81 -15.70
C SER A 104 28.13 0.19 -15.02
N LEU A 105 27.16 1.04 -14.65
CA LEU A 105 25.89 0.60 -14.11
C LEU A 105 24.91 0.46 -15.28
N ASP A 106 24.35 -0.73 -15.46
CA ASP A 106 23.39 -1.01 -16.54
C ASP A 106 21.96 -0.66 -16.09
N SER A 107 21.53 -1.17 -14.94
CA SER A 107 20.24 -0.84 -14.34
C SER A 107 20.23 -1.07 -12.83
N ILE A 108 19.28 -0.42 -12.15
CA ILE A 108 19.00 -0.61 -10.73
C ILE A 108 17.49 -0.64 -10.51
N ASP A 109 17.03 -1.66 -9.77
CA ASP A 109 15.63 -1.81 -9.39
C ASP A 109 15.47 -1.51 -7.90
N ILE A 110 14.59 -0.55 -7.56
CA ILE A 110 14.38 -0.09 -6.19
C ILE A 110 12.93 -0.39 -5.78
N PHE A 111 12.76 -1.25 -4.78
CA PHE A 111 11.45 -1.67 -4.27
C PHE A 111 11.02 -0.80 -3.08
N ARG A 112 10.18 0.21 -3.32
CA ARG A 112 9.65 1.06 -2.24
C ARG A 112 8.37 0.46 -1.67
N LYS A 113 8.24 0.54 -0.34
CA LYS A 113 7.00 0.15 0.35
C LYS A 113 6.15 1.39 0.61
N THR A 114 5.09 1.58 -0.18
CA THR A 114 4.11 2.65 0.05
C THR A 114 2.97 2.10 0.90
N MET A 115 2.81 2.60 2.13
CA MET A 115 1.74 2.16 3.03
C MET A 115 0.58 3.17 3.02
N TYR A 116 -0.55 2.79 2.43
CA TYR A 116 -1.79 3.54 2.54
C TYR A 116 -2.59 3.06 3.76
N ILE A 117 -2.61 3.85 4.83
CA ILE A 117 -3.54 3.60 5.94
C ILE A 117 -4.87 4.26 5.56
N THR A 118 -5.82 3.47 5.06
CA THR A 118 -7.21 3.91 4.92
C THR A 118 -7.71 4.29 6.31
N LYS A 119 -7.92 5.59 6.55
CA LYS A 119 -8.47 6.06 7.83
C LYS A 119 -9.87 5.47 8.00
N GLN A 120 -10.08 4.73 9.08
CA GLN A 120 -11.40 4.23 9.47
C GLN A 120 -12.39 5.39 9.47
N GLN A 121 -13.48 5.22 8.73
CA GLN A 121 -14.60 6.15 8.76
C GLN A 121 -15.12 6.19 10.20
N SER A 122 -15.08 7.37 10.84
CA SER A 122 -15.43 7.49 12.25
C SER A 122 -16.84 6.90 12.47
N PRO A 123 -17.03 6.00 13.45
CA PRO A 123 -18.32 5.39 13.68
C PRO A 123 -19.37 6.47 13.90
N ARG A 124 -20.53 6.33 13.26
CA ARG A 124 -21.64 7.29 13.36
C ARG A 124 -22.09 7.41 14.83
N ARG A 125 -21.79 8.54 15.46
CA ARG A 125 -22.00 8.77 16.91
C ARG A 125 -23.45 9.08 17.30
N TRP A 126 -24.31 9.40 16.34
CA TRP A 126 -25.70 9.79 16.60
C TRP A 126 -26.68 8.92 15.81
N GLY A 127 -27.76 8.50 16.47
CA GLY A 127 -28.82 7.71 15.87
C GLY A 127 -30.19 8.14 16.38
N ILE A 128 -31.21 7.87 15.56
CA ILE A 128 -32.62 8.10 15.91
C ILE A 128 -33.27 6.72 15.99
N GLY A 129 -33.86 6.40 17.14
CA GLY A 129 -34.49 5.12 17.41
C GLY A 129 -35.93 5.29 17.88
N ILE A 130 -36.72 4.23 17.74
CA ILE A 130 -38.03 4.13 18.38
C ILE A 130 -37.78 3.59 19.78
N THR A 131 -38.31 4.28 20.78
CA THR A 131 -38.22 3.91 22.19
C THR A 131 -39.62 3.58 22.68
N ALA A 132 -39.74 2.49 23.42
CA ALA A 132 -40.98 2.09 24.07
C ALA A 132 -40.72 1.95 25.58
N GLY A 133 -41.63 2.48 26.38
CA GLY A 133 -41.48 2.50 27.83
C GLY A 133 -42.82 2.62 28.54
N TYR A 134 -42.79 2.61 29.86
CA TYR A 134 -43.97 2.77 30.71
C TYR A 134 -43.88 4.13 31.42
N GLY A 135 -44.88 4.99 31.22
CA GLY A 135 -44.91 6.34 31.76
C GLY A 135 -46.17 6.59 32.59
N ILE A 136 -46.15 7.64 33.43
CA ILE A 136 -47.32 8.05 34.20
C ILE A 136 -48.18 8.96 33.31
N GLY A 137 -49.30 8.43 32.81
CA GLY A 137 -50.29 9.16 32.05
C GLY A 137 -51.44 9.69 32.92
N ARG A 138 -52.38 10.41 32.30
CA ARG A 138 -53.57 10.98 32.98
C ARG A 138 -54.45 9.96 33.72
N TYR A 139 -54.30 8.67 33.43
CA TYR A 139 -55.09 7.58 34.02
C TYR A 139 -54.21 6.49 34.68
N GLY A 140 -52.97 6.82 35.07
CA GLY A 140 -52.02 5.90 35.71
C GLY A 140 -50.90 5.44 34.78
N LEU A 141 -50.25 4.33 35.12
CA LEU A 141 -49.13 3.77 34.35
C LEU A 141 -49.59 3.31 32.96
N SER A 142 -49.26 4.09 31.94
CA SER A 142 -49.64 3.88 30.55
C SER A 142 -48.40 3.60 29.69
N PRO A 143 -48.46 2.62 28.76
CA PRO A 143 -47.37 2.39 27.81
C PRO A 143 -47.24 3.59 26.86
N TYR A 144 -46.00 3.95 26.54
CA TYR A 144 -45.65 5.03 25.64
C TYR A 144 -44.70 4.51 24.56
N ILE A 145 -44.94 4.97 23.32
CA ILE A 145 -44.07 4.76 22.16
C ILE A 145 -43.65 6.14 21.67
N GLY A 146 -42.35 6.39 21.61
CA GLY A 146 -41.79 7.66 21.19
C GLY A 146 -40.60 7.50 20.26
N VAL A 147 -40.17 8.62 19.68
CA VAL A 147 -38.93 8.71 18.92
C VAL A 147 -37.88 9.38 19.79
N GLY A 148 -36.72 8.73 19.93
CA GLY A 148 -35.62 9.21 20.77
C GLY A 148 -34.31 9.27 19.99
N GLY A 149 -33.55 10.34 20.21
CA GLY A 149 -32.16 10.42 19.76
C GLY A 149 -31.24 9.75 20.78
N PHE A 150 -30.30 8.95 20.30
CA PHE A 150 -29.24 8.38 21.14
C PHE A 150 -27.87 8.81 20.62
N TYR A 151 -26.98 9.11 21.55
CA TYR A 151 -25.59 9.49 21.28
C TYR A 151 -24.67 8.43 21.88
N ARG A 152 -23.86 7.80 21.04
CA ARG A 152 -22.87 6.81 21.46
C ARG A 152 -21.57 7.54 21.81
N ILE A 153 -21.23 7.50 23.09
CA ILE A 153 -20.09 8.26 23.65
C ILE A 153 -18.75 7.55 23.32
N TRP A 154 -18.77 6.25 23.01
CA TRP A 154 -17.61 5.44 22.60
C TRP A 154 -17.98 4.42 21.53
#